data_AF-A0A2V2Q2Z8-F1
#
_entry.id   AF-A0A2V2Q2Z8-F1
#
_cell.length_a   1.000
_cell.length_b   1.000
_cell.length_c   1.000
_cell.angle_alpha   90.00
_cell.angle_beta   90.00
_cell.angle_gamma   90.00
#
_symmetry.space_group_name_H-M   'P 1'
#
loop_
_entity.id
_entity.type
_entity.pdbx_description
1 polymer ?
#
loop_
_entity_poly.entity_id
_entity_poly.type
_entity_poly.pdbx_seq_one_letter_code
_entity_poly.pdbx_strand_id
1 'polypeptide(L)' 'MRVLVVTAVPVERDAVTRAFGGGTEVLALPGAELHRTGASDVLAGGVGPAAAAAATAFALAAAP' A
#
# COMPACT_ATOMS: atom_id res chain seq x y z
N MET A 1 0.86 16.29 -1.11
CA MET A 1 -0.37 15.49 -1.01
C MET A 1 -0.08 14.13 -1.63
N ARG A 2 -0.42 13.03 -0.96
CA ARG A 2 -0.09 11.67 -1.42
C ARG A 2 -1.35 10.81 -1.47
N VAL A 3 -1.40 9.85 -2.39
CA VAL A 3 -2.54 8.95 -2.57
C VAL A 3 -2.18 7.58 -2.01
N LEU A 4 -3.08 7.01 -1.20
CA LEU A 4 -2.97 5.63 -0.72
C LEU A 4 -3.83 4.72 -1.60
N VAL A 5 -3.21 3.67 -2.15
CA VAL A 5 -3.88 2.60 -2.89
C VAL A 5 -3.78 1.32 -2.07
N VAL A 6 -4.94 0.77 -1.68
CA VAL A 6 -5.02 -0.49 -0.94
C VAL A 6 -5.59 -1.56 -1.86
N THR A 7 -4.78 -2.57 -2.14
CA THR A 7 -5.18 -3.76 -2.92
C THR A 7 -5.50 -4.92 -1.99
N ALA A 8 -6.15 -5.97 -2.49
CA ALA A 8 -6.50 -7.12 -1.66
C ALA A 8 -5.29 -8.04 -1.47
N VAL A 9 -4.49 -8.27 -2.52
CA VAL A 9 -3.38 -9.23 -2.50
C VAL A 9 -2.05 -8.63 -2.98
N PRO A 10 -0.89 -9.19 -2.59
CA PRO A 10 0.43 -8.67 -2.97
C PRO A 10 0.65 -8.54 -4.48
N VAL A 11 0.16 -9.49 -5.28
CA VAL A 11 0.31 -9.45 -6.74
C VAL A 11 -0.39 -8.24 -7.37
N GLU A 12 -1.50 -7.78 -6.80
CA GLU A 12 -2.20 -6.56 -7.22
C GLU A 12 -1.40 -5.31 -6.83
N ARG A 13 -0.88 -5.24 -5.59
CA ARG A 13 0.00 -4.15 -5.13
C ARG A 13 1.20 -4.03 -6.05
N ASP A 14 1.83 -5.15 -6.41
CA ASP A 14 3.01 -5.17 -7.28
C ASP A 14 2.68 -4.73 -8.71
N ALA A 15 1.51 -5.11 -9.23
CA ALA A 15 1.03 -4.65 -10.53
C ALA A 15 0.82 -3.14 -10.55
N VAL A 16 0.17 -2.59 -9.52
CA VAL A 16 -0.03 -1.14 -9.35
C VAL A 16 1.32 -0.43 -9.17
N THR A 17 2.22 -0.97 -8.36
CA THR A 17 3.55 -0.40 -8.12
C THR A 17 4.34 -0.31 -9.44
N ARG A 18 4.35 -1.39 -10.23
CA ARG A 18 5.00 -1.43 -11.55
C ARG A 18 4.42 -0.42 -12.53
N ALA A 19 3.12 -0.14 -12.45
CA ALA A 19 2.46 0.82 -13.34
C ALA A 19 2.89 2.28 -13.09
N PHE A 20 3.31 2.63 -11.87
CA PHE A 20 3.82 3.98 -11.57
C PHE A 20 5.21 4.25 -12.16
N GLY A 21 5.99 3.20 -12.43
CA GLY A 21 7.38 3.33 -12.87
C GLY A 21 8.30 3.96 -11.83
N GLY A 22 9.60 4.01 -12.14
CA GLY A 22 10.60 4.62 -11.26
C GLY A 22 11.04 3.77 -10.06
N GLY A 23 11.77 4.40 -9.14
CA GLY A 23 12.26 3.75 -7.92
C GLY A 23 11.12 3.53 -6.92
N THR A 24 11.12 2.35 -6.28
CA THR A 24 10.20 2.01 -5.19
C THR A 24 10.98 1.88 -3.90
N GLU A 25 10.55 2.61 -2.87
CA GLU A 25 10.97 2.38 -1.49
C GLU A 25 9.95 1.45 -0.83
N VAL A 26 10.42 0.41 -0.14
CA VAL A 26 9.54 -0.52 0.58
C VAL A 26 9.67 -0.23 2.08
N LEU A 27 8.57 0.15 2.71
CA LEU A 27 8.48 0.37 4.15
C LEU A 27 7.74 -0.80 4.80
N ALA A 28 8.35 -1.37 5.83
CA ALA A 28 7.69 -2.38 6.65
C ALA A 28 6.65 -1.73 7.56
N LEU A 29 5.42 -2.24 7.52
CA LEU A 29 4.33 -1.88 8.44
C LEU A 29 3.93 -3.12 9.26
N PRO A 30 3.30 -2.95 10.43
CA PRO A 30 2.71 -4.07 11.14
C PRO A 30 1.71 -4.84 10.25
N GLY A 31 2.09 -6.05 9.85
CA GLY A 31 1.24 -6.94 9.05
C GLY A 31 1.16 -6.62 7.54
N ALA A 32 1.92 -5.66 7.02
CA ALA A 32 1.93 -5.31 5.61
C ALA A 32 3.26 -4.68 5.15
N GLU A 33 3.45 -4.59 3.84
CA GLU A 33 4.53 -3.80 3.23
C GLU A 33 3.91 -2.68 2.39
N LEU A 34 4.42 -1.47 2.60
CA LEU A 34 4.03 -0.26 1.89
C LEU A 34 5.05 0.04 0.79
N HIS A 35 4.62 0.01 -0.46
CA HIS A 35 5.41 0.41 -1.60
C HIS A 35 5.20 1.89 -1.87
N ARG A 36 6.24 2.68 -1.63
CA ARG A 36 6.25 4.11 -1.89
C ARG A 36 6.86 4.38 -3.26
N THR A 37 6.04 4.94 -4.15
CA THR A 37 6.42 5.26 -5.53
C THR A 37 5.87 6.63 -5.94
N GLY A 38 6.76 7.58 -6.23
CA GLY A 38 6.40 8.95 -6.57
C GLY A 38 5.48 9.59 -5.52
N ALA A 39 4.29 10.02 -5.95
CA ALA A 39 3.27 10.63 -5.09
C ALA A 39 2.28 9.61 -4.47
N SER A 40 2.54 8.32 -4.60
CA SER A 40 1.63 7.24 -4.21
C SER A 40 2.26 6.29 -3.19
N ASP A 41 1.43 5.78 -2.29
CA ASP A 41 1.69 4.61 -1.45
C ASP A 41 0.77 3.48 -1.89
N VAL A 42 1.31 2.27 -2.00
CA VAL A 42 0.57 1.07 -2.43
C VAL A 42 0.83 -0.06 -1.44
N LEU A 43 -0.21 -0.68 -0.92
CA LEU A 43 -0.08 -1.85 -0.03
C LEU A 43 -1.15 -2.90 -0.30
N ALA A 44 -0.86 -4.14 0.09
CA ALA A 44 -1.84 -5.22 0.11
C ALA A 44 -2.48 -5.33 1.50
N GLY A 45 -3.77 -5.05 1.60
CA GLY A 45 -4.52 -4.96 2.87
C GLY A 45 -5.30 -6.22 3.24
N GLY A 46 -5.37 -7.22 2.35
CA GLY A 46 -6.13 -8.44 2.54
C GLY A 46 -7.52 -8.42 1.89
N VAL A 47 -8.09 -9.60 1.70
CA VAL A 47 -9.42 -9.79 1.09
C VAL A 47 -10.53 -9.48 2.09
N GLY A 48 -11.50 -8.67 1.67
CA GLY A 48 -12.69 -8.36 2.43
C GLY A 48 -12.65 -6.99 3.12
N PRO A 49 -13.82 -6.44 3.46
CA PRO A 49 -13.96 -5.03 3.86
C PRO A 49 -13.24 -4.72 5.18
N ALA A 50 -13.28 -5.63 6.16
CA ALA A 50 -12.62 -5.42 7.45
C ALA A 50 -11.09 -5.35 7.33
N ALA A 51 -10.51 -6.24 6.52
CA ALA A 51 -9.07 -6.27 6.27
C ALA A 51 -8.61 -5.00 5.55
N ALA A 52 -9.29 -4.62 4.47
CA ALA A 52 -9.00 -3.39 3.73
C ALA A 52 -9.10 -2.13 4.61
N ALA A 53 -10.13 -2.03 5.45
CA ALA A 53 -10.31 -0.90 6.36
C ALA A 53 -9.21 -0.82 7.43
N ALA A 54 -8.87 -1.95 8.06
CA ALA A 54 -7.81 -2.01 9.06
C ALA A 54 -6.45 -1.62 8.47
N ALA A 55 -6.09 -2.17 7.30
CA ALA A 55 -4.84 -1.85 6.62
C ALA A 55 -4.76 -0.37 6.22
N THR A 56 -5.87 0.20 5.73
CA THR A 56 -5.97 1.64 5.41
C THR A 56 -5.70 2.49 6.64
N ALA A 57 -6.37 2.20 7.77
CA ALA A 57 -6.22 2.96 9.00
C ALA A 57 -4.78 2.87 9.57
N PHE A 58 -4.19 1.67 9.58
CA PHE A 58 -2.80 1.49 10.03
C PHE A 58 -1.80 2.22 9.14
N ALA A 59 -1.97 2.16 7.82
CA ALA A 59 -1.07 2.87 6.90
C ALA A 59 -1.12 4.39 7.10
N LEU A 60 -2.33 4.96 7.23
CA LEU A 60 -2.50 6.39 7.49
C LEU A 60 -1.93 6.82 8.85
N ALA A 61 -1.99 5.95 9.86
CA ALA A 61 -1.45 6.25 11.19
C ALA A 61 0.08 6.10 11.26
N ALA A 62 0.66 5.14 10.53
CA ALA A 62 2.07 4.79 10.62
C ALA A 62 2.96 5.51 9.59
N ALA A 63 2.41 5.93 8.45
CA ALA A 63 3.16 6.47 7.33
C ALA A 63 2.48 7.72 6.73
N PRO A 64 2.58 8.89 7.40
CA PRO A 64 2.09 10.16 6.85
C PRO A 64 2.82 10.61 5.57
#